data_AF-A0A395RA28-F1
#
_entry.id   AF-A0A395RA28-F1
#
_cell.length_a   1.000
_cell.length_b   1.000
_cell.length_c   1.000
_cell.angle_alpha   90.00
_cell.angle_beta   90.00
_cell.angle_gamma   90.00
#
_symmetry.space_group_name_H-M   'P 1'
#
loop_
_entity.id
_entity.type
_entity.pdbx_description
1 polymer ?
#
loop_
_entity_poly.entity_id
_entity_poly.type
_entity_poly.pdbx_seq_one_letter_code
_entity_poly.pdbx_strand_id
1 'polypeptide(L)'
;MMSTAAKPLLTEAVMFFSERGISKEMLFPEFEALLDGLVASPEFADETVEAVFLQINARLQVRAAVFFTLDFDLDGYVNRLWNMPLRQIAERAERGPDMGGGPIRLVCLGYNKQPQYRPMLWKPGQRAGTNDLALVKDAVARNSLGILGEDEETLGVISPERLNIAAEDAWYGGGNIVGGVAAEAAVAEEAQAQQEKHDREVREYRQQIELLNNRLRALTLEKEQALVELRGTHAEHLEIVQGELLDIKQELAQQQKVNAHLKRELSKAQSRSSTDID
;
A
#
# COMPACT_ATOMS: atom_id res chain seq x y z
N MET A 1 -16.91 -31.72 11.55
CA MET A 1 -15.81 -30.99 12.21
C MET A 1 -14.90 -30.45 11.12
N MET A 2 -15.08 -29.19 10.74
CA MET A 2 -14.18 -28.54 9.77
C MET A 2 -12.96 -28.07 10.55
N SER A 3 -11.82 -28.69 10.31
CA SER A 3 -10.53 -28.16 10.73
C SER A 3 -10.39 -26.78 10.10
N THR A 4 -10.50 -25.72 10.89
CA THR A 4 -9.97 -24.42 10.55
C THR A 4 -8.46 -24.59 10.44
N ALA A 5 -7.98 -24.94 9.24
CA ALA A 5 -6.56 -24.97 8.94
C ALA A 5 -6.03 -23.57 9.27
N ALA A 6 -5.27 -23.47 10.36
CA ALA A 6 -4.59 -22.24 10.73
C ALA A 6 -3.83 -21.75 9.50
N LYS A 7 -4.15 -20.54 9.02
CA LYS A 7 -3.40 -19.93 7.92
C LYS A 7 -1.96 -19.86 8.43
N PRO A 8 -0.99 -20.53 7.77
CA PRO A 8 0.38 -20.52 8.24
C PRO A 8 0.81 -19.06 8.36
N LEU A 9 1.46 -18.72 9.47
CA LEU A 9 2.04 -17.39 9.66
C LEU A 9 3.13 -17.24 8.59
N LEU A 10 2.84 -16.41 7.59
CA LEU A 10 3.78 -16.08 6.53
C LEU A 10 4.31 -14.68 6.80
N THR A 11 5.62 -14.58 6.94
CA THR A 11 6.31 -13.30 7.00
C THR A 11 6.49 -12.77 5.59
N GLU A 12 6.20 -11.51 5.40
CA GLU A 12 6.31 -10.84 4.11
C GLU A 12 7.52 -9.92 4.08
N ALA A 13 8.30 -10.03 3.03
CA ALA A 13 9.54 -9.28 2.87
C ALA A 13 9.73 -8.85 1.42
N VAL A 14 10.54 -7.80 1.24
CA VAL A 14 10.98 -7.32 -0.07
C VAL A 14 12.51 -7.31 -0.09
N MET A 15 13.08 -7.84 -1.17
CA MET A 15 14.53 -7.82 -1.40
C MET A 15 14.82 -7.06 -2.70
N PHE A 16 15.82 -6.18 -2.65
CA PHE A 16 16.29 -5.40 -3.79
C PHE A 16 17.54 -6.03 -4.38
N PHE A 17 17.58 -6.12 -5.71
CA PHE A 17 18.69 -6.66 -6.47
C PHE A 17 19.58 -5.54 -7.00
N SER A 18 20.86 -5.87 -7.10
CA SER A 18 21.91 -5.11 -7.76
C SER A 18 22.66 -6.04 -8.73
N GLU A 19 23.64 -5.51 -9.45
CA GLU A 19 24.49 -6.30 -10.36
C GLU A 19 25.26 -7.42 -9.64
N ARG A 20 25.59 -7.24 -8.36
CA ARG A 20 26.40 -8.17 -7.56
C ARG A 20 25.59 -9.13 -6.69
N GLY A 21 24.26 -9.00 -6.71
CA GLY A 21 23.34 -9.80 -5.88
C GLY A 21 22.35 -8.94 -5.10
N ILE A 22 21.88 -9.43 -3.96
CA ILE A 22 20.89 -8.72 -3.13
C ILE A 22 21.59 -7.59 -2.36
N SER A 23 21.17 -6.35 -2.59
CA SER A 23 21.75 -5.15 -1.97
C SER A 23 21.08 -4.81 -0.64
N LYS A 24 19.77 -4.98 -0.56
CA LYS A 24 18.95 -4.60 0.59
C LYS A 24 17.80 -5.56 0.80
N GLU A 25 17.50 -5.85 2.05
CA GLU A 25 16.39 -6.69 2.48
C GLU A 25 15.58 -5.87 3.51
N MET A 26 14.26 -5.84 3.38
CA MET A 26 13.38 -5.15 4.33
C MET A 26 12.05 -5.89 4.50
N LEU A 27 11.38 -5.67 5.64
CA LEU A 27 10.05 -6.23 5.87
C LEU A 27 9.00 -5.49 5.04
N PHE A 28 7.87 -6.14 4.76
CA PHE A 28 6.83 -5.51 3.96
C PHE A 28 6.28 -4.19 4.52
N PRO A 29 6.07 -4.01 5.84
CA PRO A 29 5.68 -2.71 6.40
C PRO A 29 6.72 -1.60 6.20
N GLU A 30 8.00 -1.94 6.21
CA GLU A 30 9.08 -0.98 5.93
C GLU A 30 9.06 -0.55 4.45
N PHE A 31 8.77 -1.50 3.57
CA PHE A 31 8.56 -1.24 2.16
C PHE A 31 7.30 -0.38 1.91
N GLU A 32 6.20 -0.61 2.62
CA GLU A 32 5.00 0.25 2.56
C GLU A 32 5.33 1.70 2.95
N ALA A 33 6.12 1.91 4.01
CA ALA A 33 6.56 3.24 4.40
C ALA A 33 7.43 3.94 3.33
N LEU A 34 8.23 3.16 2.59
CA LEU A 34 9.02 3.64 1.46
C LEU A 34 8.11 4.03 0.27
N LEU A 35 7.05 3.27 0.00
CA LEU A 35 6.04 3.61 -1.02
C LEU A 35 5.23 4.85 -0.67
N ASP A 36 4.90 5.03 0.61
CA ASP A 36 4.20 6.22 1.11
C ASP A 36 5.06 7.49 1.07
N GLY A 37 6.36 7.36 0.75
CA GLY A 37 7.32 8.47 0.70
C GLY A 37 7.71 8.99 2.09
N LEU A 38 7.51 8.19 3.15
CA LEU A 38 7.96 8.53 4.49
C LEU A 38 9.48 8.39 4.64
N VAL A 39 10.09 7.52 3.82
CA VAL A 39 11.52 7.22 3.82
C VAL A 39 12.07 7.33 2.39
N ALA A 40 13.08 8.19 2.21
CA ALA A 40 13.84 8.26 0.96
C ALA A 40 14.95 7.19 0.93
N SER A 41 15.21 6.62 -0.24
CA SER A 41 16.34 5.71 -0.50
C SER A 41 17.30 6.35 -1.49
N PRO A 42 18.19 7.26 -1.03
CA PRO A 42 19.11 8.00 -1.92
C PRO A 42 20.14 7.08 -2.59
N GLU A 43 20.33 5.87 -2.06
CA GLU A 43 21.20 4.83 -2.63
C GLU A 43 20.71 4.30 -3.99
N PHE A 44 19.44 4.56 -4.33
CA PHE A 44 18.81 4.15 -5.60
C PHE A 44 18.30 5.37 -6.39
N ALA A 45 18.78 6.57 -6.10
CA ALA A 45 18.31 7.78 -6.78
C ALA A 45 18.59 7.73 -8.29
N ASP A 46 17.58 8.11 -9.09
CA ASP A 46 17.60 8.06 -10.57
C ASP A 46 17.82 6.66 -11.17
N GLU A 47 17.49 5.60 -10.44
CA GLU A 47 17.65 4.22 -10.89
C GLU A 47 16.33 3.43 -10.91
N THR A 48 16.19 2.56 -11.91
CA THR A 48 15.17 1.50 -11.90
C THR A 48 15.75 0.26 -11.23
N VAL A 49 15.24 -0.07 -10.05
CA VAL A 49 15.71 -1.20 -9.25
C VAL A 49 14.80 -2.40 -9.43
N GLU A 50 15.42 -3.56 -9.59
CA GLU A 50 14.72 -4.84 -9.61
C GLU A 50 14.53 -5.34 -8.18
N ALA A 51 13.29 -5.66 -7.82
CA ALA A 51 12.93 -6.14 -6.50
C ALA A 51 12.15 -7.46 -6.57
N VAL A 52 12.10 -8.18 -5.45
CA VAL A 52 11.26 -9.36 -5.28
C VAL A 52 10.48 -9.26 -3.99
N PHE A 53 9.17 -9.51 -4.08
CA PHE A 53 8.30 -9.68 -2.94
C PHE A 53 8.22 -11.16 -2.58
N LEU A 54 8.40 -11.48 -1.31
CA LEU A 54 8.50 -12.84 -0.80
C LEU A 54 7.50 -13.08 0.32
N GLN A 55 6.90 -14.27 0.31
CA GLN A 55 6.20 -14.83 1.47
C GLN A 55 7.02 -15.98 2.02
N ILE A 56 7.51 -15.83 3.25
CA ILE A 56 8.43 -16.74 3.90
C ILE A 56 7.69 -17.42 5.05
N ASN A 57 7.78 -18.74 5.12
CA ASN A 57 7.23 -19.52 6.24
C ASN A 57 8.19 -19.48 7.44
N ALA A 58 7.69 -19.81 8.64
CA ALA A 58 8.48 -19.90 9.87
C ALA A 58 9.73 -20.81 9.78
N ARG A 59 9.77 -21.74 8.83
CA ARG A 59 10.95 -22.60 8.56
C ARG A 59 11.99 -21.98 7.60
N LEU A 60 11.95 -20.67 7.38
CA LEU A 60 12.79 -19.96 6.40
C LEU A 60 12.66 -20.53 4.98
N GLN A 61 11.44 -20.95 4.63
CA GLN A 61 11.12 -21.48 3.30
C GLN A 61 10.25 -20.49 2.54
N VAL A 62 10.66 -20.15 1.31
CA VAL A 62 9.89 -19.28 0.42
C VAL A 62 8.66 -20.02 -0.09
N ARG A 63 7.47 -19.44 0.12
CA ARG A 63 6.17 -19.95 -0.34
C ARG A 63 5.68 -19.24 -1.59
N ALA A 64 5.95 -17.95 -1.72
CA ALA A 64 5.61 -17.16 -2.89
C ALA A 64 6.70 -16.14 -3.20
N ALA A 65 6.92 -15.86 -4.48
CA ALA A 65 7.86 -14.88 -5.00
C ALA A 65 7.26 -14.12 -6.20
N VAL A 66 7.25 -12.79 -6.11
CA VAL A 66 6.78 -11.90 -7.20
C VAL A 66 7.92 -10.98 -7.58
N PHE A 67 8.37 -11.08 -8.84
CA PHE A 67 9.50 -10.32 -9.38
C PHE A 67 9.03 -9.05 -10.08
N PHE A 68 9.36 -7.88 -9.54
CA PHE A 68 8.87 -6.60 -10.03
C PHE A 68 9.97 -5.52 -10.05
N THR A 69 9.77 -4.47 -10.83
CA THR A 69 10.67 -3.32 -10.92
C THR A 69 10.05 -2.10 -10.23
N LEU A 70 10.93 -1.25 -9.68
CA LEU A 70 10.59 0.00 -9.03
C LEU A 70 11.44 1.12 -9.61
N ASP A 71 10.81 2.23 -9.94
CA ASP A 71 11.49 3.42 -10.42
C ASP A 71 11.61 4.43 -9.28
N PHE A 72 12.83 4.91 -9.05
CA PHE A 72 13.15 5.95 -8.09
C PHE A 72 13.39 7.29 -8.80
N ASP A 73 12.93 8.37 -8.17
CA ASP A 73 13.20 9.76 -8.57
C ASP A 73 14.64 10.17 -8.23
N LEU A 74 15.07 11.33 -8.74
CA LEU A 74 16.32 12.04 -8.41
C LEU A 74 16.49 12.25 -6.90
N ASP A 75 15.38 12.44 -6.18
CA ASP A 75 15.37 12.63 -4.73
C ASP A 75 15.36 11.29 -3.95
N GLY A 76 15.38 10.14 -4.63
CA GLY A 76 15.38 8.81 -4.02
C GLY A 76 14.01 8.35 -3.50
N TYR A 77 12.93 8.99 -3.92
CA TYR A 77 11.55 8.56 -3.65
C TYR A 77 11.04 7.62 -4.74
N VAL A 78 10.19 6.67 -4.37
CA VAL A 78 9.51 5.82 -5.36
C VAL A 78 8.44 6.61 -6.10
N ASN A 79 8.28 6.30 -7.39
CA ASN A 79 7.23 6.85 -8.21
C ASN A 79 5.83 6.60 -7.60
N ARG A 80 5.09 7.69 -7.30
CA ARG A 80 3.73 7.65 -6.72
C ARG A 80 2.68 6.95 -7.58
N LEU A 81 2.97 6.79 -8.88
CA LEU A 81 2.09 6.08 -9.81
C LEU A 81 2.20 4.55 -9.65
N TRP A 82 3.18 4.07 -8.88
CA TRP A 82 3.35 2.65 -8.61
C TRP A 82 2.27 2.16 -7.64
N ASN A 83 1.42 1.22 -8.09
CA ASN A 83 0.26 0.74 -7.32
C ASN A 83 -0.03 -0.75 -7.54
N MET A 84 1.01 -1.59 -7.48
CA MET A 84 0.84 -3.02 -7.72
C MET A 84 0.38 -3.77 -6.45
N PRO A 85 -0.75 -4.52 -6.47
CA PRO A 85 -1.21 -5.29 -5.31
C PRO A 85 -0.42 -6.61 -5.16
N LEU A 86 0.80 -6.52 -4.63
CA LEU A 86 1.75 -7.63 -4.50
C LEU A 86 1.16 -8.86 -3.80
N ARG A 87 0.44 -8.67 -2.68
CA ARG A 87 -0.17 -9.77 -1.92
C ARG A 87 -1.19 -10.55 -2.75
N GLN A 88 -2.09 -9.86 -3.46
CA GLN A 88 -3.12 -10.51 -4.28
C GLN A 88 -2.53 -11.23 -5.49
N ILE A 89 -1.47 -10.66 -6.08
CA ILE A 89 -0.73 -11.27 -7.18
C ILE A 89 -0.04 -12.55 -6.70
N ALA A 90 0.60 -12.52 -5.52
CA ALA A 90 1.23 -13.68 -4.91
C ALA A 90 0.24 -14.80 -4.59
N GLU A 91 -0.97 -14.48 -4.13
CA GLU A 91 -2.02 -15.47 -3.84
C GLU A 91 -2.54 -16.17 -5.09
N ARG A 92 -2.66 -15.44 -6.22
CA ARG A 92 -3.17 -15.95 -7.52
C ARG A 92 -2.07 -16.52 -8.43
N ALA A 93 -0.83 -16.49 -7.97
CA ALA A 93 0.33 -16.99 -8.69
C ALA A 93 0.23 -18.50 -8.99
N GLU A 94 0.86 -18.93 -10.07
CA GLU A 94 0.95 -20.35 -10.40
C GLU A 94 2.12 -21.02 -9.69
N ARG A 95 2.14 -22.36 -9.71
CA ARG A 95 3.20 -23.17 -9.11
C ARG A 95 4.46 -23.11 -9.98
N GLY A 96 5.49 -22.48 -9.46
CA GLY A 96 6.83 -22.42 -10.02
C GLY A 96 7.75 -23.52 -9.50
N PRO A 97 9.08 -23.34 -9.66
CA PRO A 97 10.09 -24.30 -9.27
C PRO A 97 10.15 -24.48 -7.74
N ASP A 98 10.70 -25.62 -7.31
CA ASP A 98 10.94 -25.88 -5.89
C ASP A 98 12.26 -25.23 -5.43
N MET A 99 12.20 -24.50 -4.31
CA MET A 99 13.35 -23.85 -3.67
C MET A 99 13.85 -24.56 -2.39
N GLY A 100 13.40 -25.80 -2.14
CA GLY A 100 13.76 -26.62 -0.98
C GLY A 100 12.66 -26.78 0.07
N GLY A 101 11.45 -26.31 -0.23
CA GLY A 101 10.26 -26.41 0.64
C GLY A 101 8.99 -26.85 -0.10
N GLY A 102 9.14 -27.32 -1.34
CA GLY A 102 8.07 -27.59 -2.27
C GLY A 102 7.94 -26.49 -3.35
N PRO A 103 7.08 -26.72 -4.36
CA PRO A 103 6.87 -25.77 -5.45
C PRO A 103 6.36 -24.43 -4.90
N ILE A 104 7.09 -23.36 -5.20
CA ILE A 104 6.73 -22.01 -4.76
C ILE A 104 5.64 -21.44 -5.67
N ARG A 105 4.90 -20.45 -5.19
CA ARG A 105 4.07 -19.60 -6.04
C ARG A 105 4.93 -18.55 -6.73
N LEU A 106 5.06 -18.58 -8.04
CA LEU A 106 5.95 -17.69 -8.79
C LEU A 106 5.16 -16.74 -9.68
N VAL A 107 5.56 -15.46 -9.70
CA VAL A 107 5.15 -14.49 -10.73
C VAL A 107 6.38 -13.78 -11.26
N CYS A 108 6.56 -13.83 -12.58
CA CYS A 108 7.62 -13.09 -13.28
C CYS A 108 7.16 -12.68 -14.68
N LEU A 109 7.98 -11.92 -15.41
CA LEU A 109 7.64 -11.45 -16.75
C LEU A 109 7.25 -12.58 -17.73
N GLY A 110 7.86 -13.75 -17.59
CA GLY A 110 7.53 -14.95 -18.39
C GLY A 110 6.42 -15.83 -17.80
N TYR A 111 5.98 -15.53 -16.57
CA TYR A 111 5.06 -16.36 -15.80
C TYR A 111 4.06 -15.46 -15.05
N ASN A 112 3.08 -14.92 -15.78
CA ASN A 112 2.02 -14.07 -15.24
C ASN A 112 0.67 -14.38 -15.91
N LYS A 113 -0.41 -14.36 -15.11
CA LYS A 113 -1.80 -14.47 -15.60
C LYS A 113 -2.47 -13.14 -15.88
N GLN A 114 -1.94 -12.07 -15.28
CA GLN A 114 -2.52 -10.74 -15.31
C GLN A 114 -1.66 -9.82 -16.19
N PRO A 115 -2.04 -9.64 -17.47
CA PRO A 115 -1.22 -8.90 -18.43
C PRO A 115 -1.06 -7.42 -18.06
N GLN A 116 -1.96 -6.87 -17.24
CA GLN A 116 -1.92 -5.48 -16.75
C GLN A 116 -0.63 -5.14 -15.99
N TYR A 117 -0.04 -6.11 -15.28
CA TYR A 117 1.17 -5.88 -14.46
C TYR A 117 2.46 -6.21 -15.20
N ARG A 118 2.38 -6.77 -16.42
CA ARG A 118 3.51 -7.20 -17.23
C ARG A 118 4.63 -6.16 -17.43
N PRO A 119 4.37 -4.84 -17.62
CA PRO A 119 5.47 -3.87 -17.82
C PRO A 119 6.32 -3.65 -16.56
N MET A 120 5.78 -3.93 -15.38
CA MET A 120 6.46 -3.78 -14.09
C MET A 120 7.09 -5.08 -13.60
N LEU A 121 6.99 -6.17 -14.36
CA LEU A 121 7.57 -7.46 -13.99
C LEU A 121 8.90 -7.64 -14.71
N TRP A 122 9.87 -8.24 -14.03
CA TRP A 122 11.12 -8.66 -14.66
C TRP A 122 11.25 -10.19 -14.64
N LYS A 123 12.23 -10.72 -15.39
CA LYS A 123 12.48 -12.16 -15.51
C LYS A 123 13.73 -12.54 -14.72
N PRO A 124 13.64 -13.38 -13.68
CA PRO A 124 14.82 -13.88 -12.98
C PRO A 124 15.68 -14.73 -13.93
N GLY A 125 16.99 -14.55 -13.83
CA GLY A 125 17.98 -15.20 -14.67
C GLY A 125 19.20 -15.64 -13.87
N GLN A 126 20.39 -15.42 -14.46
CA GLN A 126 21.66 -15.63 -13.80
C GLN A 126 22.38 -14.28 -13.67
N ARG A 127 22.78 -13.92 -12.45
CA ARG A 127 23.61 -12.76 -12.15
C ARG A 127 24.93 -13.23 -11.58
N ALA A 128 26.03 -12.75 -12.14
CA ALA A 128 27.39 -13.11 -11.70
C ALA A 128 27.66 -14.64 -11.61
N GLY A 129 27.01 -15.45 -12.46
CA GLY A 129 27.15 -16.91 -12.46
C GLY A 129 26.24 -17.67 -11.49
N THR A 130 25.51 -16.97 -10.62
CA THR A 130 24.54 -17.57 -9.68
C THR A 130 23.10 -17.31 -10.14
N ASN A 131 22.21 -18.27 -9.92
CA ASN A 131 20.78 -18.11 -10.22
C ASN A 131 20.13 -17.16 -9.23
N ASP A 132 19.32 -16.21 -9.69
CA ASP A 132 18.61 -15.25 -8.84
C ASP A 132 17.74 -15.94 -7.78
N LEU A 133 17.11 -17.08 -8.12
CA LEU A 133 16.34 -17.87 -7.15
C LEU A 133 17.21 -18.51 -6.06
N ALA A 134 18.45 -18.87 -6.40
CA ALA A 134 19.41 -19.37 -5.42
C ALA A 134 19.89 -18.25 -4.49
N LEU A 135 20.12 -17.04 -5.03
CA LEU A 135 20.46 -15.87 -4.21
C LEU A 135 19.35 -15.55 -3.20
N VAL A 136 18.09 -15.60 -3.61
CA VAL A 136 16.94 -15.42 -2.72
C VAL A 136 16.90 -16.51 -1.65
N LYS A 137 17.10 -17.77 -2.03
CA LYS A 137 17.14 -18.88 -1.08
C LYS A 137 18.23 -18.67 -0.03
N ASP A 138 19.43 -18.32 -0.46
CA ASP A 138 20.57 -18.10 0.44
C ASP A 138 20.35 -16.89 1.33
N ALA A 139 19.71 -15.83 0.83
CA ALA A 139 19.33 -14.67 1.63
C ALA A 139 18.33 -15.01 2.73
N VAL A 140 17.26 -15.74 2.38
CA VAL A 140 16.29 -16.20 3.37
C VAL A 140 16.94 -17.14 4.40
N ALA A 141 17.89 -17.97 3.99
CA ALA A 141 18.63 -18.85 4.88
C ALA A 141 19.57 -18.09 5.84
N ARG A 142 20.13 -16.94 5.43
CA ARG A 142 20.91 -16.05 6.33
C ARG A 142 20.05 -15.38 7.39
N ASN A 143 18.74 -15.27 7.15
CA ASN A 143 17.76 -14.68 8.07
C ASN A 143 18.15 -13.29 8.60
N SER A 144 18.64 -12.41 7.73
CA SER A 144 19.03 -11.04 8.12
C SER A 144 17.84 -10.20 8.62
N LEU A 145 16.62 -10.58 8.24
CA LEU A 145 15.36 -9.96 8.68
C LEU A 145 14.92 -10.38 10.09
N GLY A 146 15.64 -11.31 10.74
CA GLY A 146 15.30 -11.77 12.08
C GLY A 146 13.93 -12.45 12.16
N ILE A 147 13.54 -13.18 11.11
CA ILE A 147 12.30 -13.94 11.08
C ILE A 147 12.39 -14.96 12.21
N LEU A 148 11.54 -14.76 13.23
CA LEU A 148 11.41 -15.67 14.34
C LEU A 148 10.84 -16.97 13.78
N GLY A 149 11.71 -17.95 13.57
CA GLY A 149 11.27 -19.26 13.19
C GLY A 149 10.44 -19.86 14.32
N GLU A 150 9.51 -20.73 13.97
CA GLU A 150 8.99 -21.73 14.90
C GLU A 150 10.13 -22.71 15.16
N ASP A 151 11.17 -22.26 15.85
CA ASP A 151 11.94 -23.15 16.67
C ASP A 151 10.93 -23.72 17.65
N GLU A 152 10.83 -25.04 17.68
CA GLU A 152 10.09 -25.82 18.69
C GLU A 152 10.43 -25.32 20.12
N GLU A 153 11.56 -24.62 20.29
CA GLU A 153 11.99 -23.91 21.48
C GLU A 153 11.20 -22.62 21.81
N THR A 154 10.70 -21.81 20.87
CA THR A 154 9.91 -20.60 21.19
C THR A 154 8.48 -20.93 21.59
N LEU A 155 7.89 -21.97 20.97
CA LEU A 155 6.68 -22.64 21.48
C LEU A 155 6.95 -23.32 22.83
N GLY A 156 8.19 -23.77 23.10
CA GLY A 156 8.62 -24.26 24.40
C GLY A 156 8.84 -23.17 25.47
N VAL A 157 9.17 -21.93 25.08
CA VAL A 157 9.25 -20.78 26.01
C VAL A 157 7.84 -20.30 26.40
N ILE A 158 6.87 -20.47 25.51
CA ILE A 158 5.43 -20.40 25.82
C ILE A 158 4.91 -21.82 26.06
N SER A 159 5.63 -22.63 26.84
CA SER A 159 5.02 -23.85 27.35
C SER A 159 3.79 -23.44 28.18
N PRO A 160 2.63 -24.10 28.01
CA PRO A 160 1.46 -23.88 28.87
C PRO A 160 1.76 -24.18 30.35
N GLU A 161 2.93 -24.74 30.65
CA GLU A 161 3.48 -24.96 31.99
C GLU A 161 3.99 -23.68 32.66
N ARG A 162 4.34 -22.63 31.90
CA ARG A 162 4.77 -21.31 32.43
C ARG A 162 3.67 -20.25 32.42
N LEU A 163 2.60 -20.49 31.67
CA LEU A 163 1.35 -19.79 31.93
C LEU A 163 0.76 -20.42 33.19
N ASN A 164 0.70 -19.67 34.29
CA ASN A 164 -0.19 -20.00 35.40
C ASN A 164 -1.64 -19.84 34.90
N ILE A 165 -2.08 -20.73 34.00
CA ILE A 165 -3.49 -21.01 33.80
C ILE A 165 -3.88 -21.74 35.07
N ALA A 166 -4.53 -21.03 35.98
CA ALA A 166 -5.19 -21.69 37.10
C ALA A 166 -6.10 -22.76 36.50
N ALA A 167 -5.76 -24.03 36.77
CA ALA A 167 -6.51 -25.16 36.26
C ALA A 167 -7.98 -25.00 36.68
N GLU A 168 -8.89 -25.04 35.70
CA GLU A 168 -10.34 -24.92 35.90
C GLU A 168 -10.90 -26.01 36.83
N ASP A 169 -10.11 -27.03 37.16
CA ASP A 169 -10.45 -28.11 38.11
C ASP A 169 -10.35 -27.73 39.59
N ALA A 170 -9.83 -26.55 39.94
CA ALA A 170 -9.87 -26.06 41.33
C ALA A 170 -11.28 -25.58 41.76
N TRP A 171 -12.24 -25.50 40.83
CA TRP A 171 -13.59 -25.00 41.09
C TRP A 171 -14.59 -26.02 41.64
N TYR A 172 -14.21 -27.31 41.70
CA TYR A 172 -15.04 -28.34 42.34
C TYR A 172 -14.23 -29.16 43.35
N GLY A 173 -13.52 -28.46 44.24
CA GLY A 173 -12.91 -29.04 45.44
C GLY A 173 -13.80 -28.85 46.67
N GLY A 174 -14.84 -29.68 46.83
CA GLY A 174 -15.49 -29.82 48.12
C GLY A 174 -14.50 -30.39 49.13
N GLY A 175 -14.13 -29.61 50.15
CA GLY A 175 -13.23 -30.11 51.20
C GLY A 175 -12.60 -29.08 52.12
N ASN A 176 -13.40 -28.56 53.05
CA ASN A 176 -13.00 -28.08 54.38
C ASN A 176 -12.12 -26.81 54.48
N ILE A 177 -12.77 -25.65 54.61
CA ILE A 177 -12.15 -24.35 54.93
C ILE A 177 -12.71 -23.81 56.25
N VAL A 178 -11.88 -23.86 57.31
CA VAL A 178 -12.09 -23.09 58.55
C VAL A 178 -11.08 -21.92 58.63
N GLY A 179 -10.66 -21.38 57.48
CA GLY A 179 -9.71 -20.25 57.45
C GLY A 179 -9.76 -19.31 56.23
N GLY A 180 -10.66 -19.51 55.26
CA GLY A 180 -10.63 -18.81 53.96
C GLY A 180 -11.29 -17.43 53.89
N VAL A 181 -12.23 -17.12 54.80
CA VAL A 181 -13.10 -15.93 54.68
C VAL A 181 -12.38 -14.58 54.78
N ALA A 182 -11.22 -14.50 55.46
CA ALA A 182 -10.47 -13.25 55.57
C ALA A 182 -9.54 -13.00 54.35
N ALA A 183 -9.04 -14.06 53.71
CA ALA A 183 -8.17 -13.95 52.54
C ALA A 183 -8.98 -13.73 51.25
N GLU A 184 -10.16 -14.36 51.13
CA GLU A 184 -11.07 -14.16 49.99
C GLU A 184 -11.69 -12.76 49.98
N ALA A 185 -11.97 -12.17 51.15
CA ALA A 185 -12.47 -10.80 51.26
C ALA A 185 -11.43 -9.76 50.79
N ALA A 186 -10.16 -9.93 51.17
CA ALA A 186 -9.07 -9.03 50.75
C ALA A 186 -8.77 -9.13 49.24
N VAL A 187 -8.77 -10.35 48.68
CA VAL A 187 -8.56 -10.57 47.24
C VAL A 187 -9.74 -10.05 46.40
N ALA A 188 -10.98 -10.18 46.91
CA ALA A 188 -12.16 -9.63 46.24
C ALA A 188 -12.19 -8.09 46.26
N GLU A 189 -11.75 -7.46 47.34
CA GLU A 189 -11.66 -6.00 47.47
C GLU A 189 -10.57 -5.40 46.55
N GLU A 190 -9.41 -6.07 46.43
CA GLU A 190 -8.37 -5.69 45.47
C GLU A 190 -8.80 -5.87 44.00
N ALA A 191 -9.53 -6.94 43.69
CA ALA A 191 -10.06 -7.18 42.35
C ALA A 191 -11.12 -6.13 41.95
N GLN A 192 -12.00 -5.74 42.88
CA GLN A 192 -12.99 -4.68 42.67
C GLN A 192 -12.30 -3.32 42.47
N ALA A 193 -11.28 -3.01 43.26
CA ALA A 193 -10.51 -1.77 43.11
C ALA A 193 -9.76 -1.68 41.76
N GLN A 194 -9.30 -2.82 41.21
CA GLN A 194 -8.68 -2.87 39.88
C GLN A 194 -9.71 -2.70 38.76
N GLN A 195 -10.87 -3.34 38.88
CA GLN A 195 -11.97 -3.21 37.92
C GLN A 195 -12.49 -1.77 37.86
N GLU A 196 -12.64 -1.10 39.00
CA GLU A 196 -13.05 0.31 39.03
C GLU A 196 -12.03 1.24 38.36
N LYS A 197 -10.73 0.97 38.50
CA LYS A 197 -9.68 1.73 37.81
C LYS A 197 -9.76 1.51 36.31
N HIS A 198 -9.89 0.26 35.88
CA HIS A 198 -10.03 -0.08 34.47
C HIS A 198 -11.28 0.57 33.85
N ASP A 199 -12.40 0.56 34.57
CA ASP A 199 -13.64 1.20 34.12
C ASP A 199 -13.50 2.74 34.01
N ARG A 200 -12.70 3.36 34.88
CA ARG A 200 -12.38 4.80 34.76
C ARG A 200 -11.55 5.07 33.51
N GLU A 201 -10.49 4.31 33.27
CA GLU A 201 -9.65 4.44 32.07
C GLU A 201 -10.44 4.22 30.77
N VAL A 202 -11.29 3.18 30.73
CA VAL A 202 -12.15 2.89 29.58
C VAL A 202 -13.13 4.04 29.31
N ARG A 203 -13.68 4.67 30.35
CA ARG A 203 -14.55 5.85 30.20
C ARG A 203 -13.80 7.04 29.61
N GLU A 204 -12.58 7.30 30.09
CA GLU A 204 -11.74 8.39 29.57
C GLU A 204 -11.38 8.17 28.10
N TYR A 205 -10.96 6.97 27.72
CA TYR A 205 -10.67 6.64 26.33
C TYR A 205 -11.91 6.76 25.43
N ARG A 206 -13.09 6.33 25.91
CA ARG A 206 -14.35 6.50 25.17
C ARG A 206 -14.66 7.98 24.91
N GLN A 207 -14.49 8.83 25.92
CA GLN A 207 -14.69 10.27 25.77
C GLN A 207 -13.70 10.87 24.77
N GLN A 208 -12.43 10.48 24.81
CA GLN A 208 -11.42 10.93 23.84
C GLN A 208 -11.78 10.50 22.41
N ILE A 209 -12.18 9.24 22.21
CA ILE A 209 -12.59 8.73 20.90
C ILE A 209 -13.79 9.51 20.37
N GLU A 210 -14.78 9.82 21.22
CA GLU A 210 -15.95 10.60 20.83
C GLU A 210 -15.56 12.02 20.39
N LEU A 211 -14.68 12.68 21.14
CA LEU A 211 -14.19 14.02 20.84
C LEU A 211 -13.40 14.05 19.52
N LEU A 212 -12.53 13.06 19.31
CA LEU A 212 -11.78 12.90 18.06
C LEU A 212 -12.71 12.63 16.87
N ASN A 213 -13.71 11.77 17.03
CA ASN A 213 -14.70 11.49 16.00
C ASN A 213 -15.50 12.73 15.62
N ASN A 214 -15.91 13.54 16.60
CA ASN A 214 -16.64 14.78 16.34
C ASN A 214 -15.76 15.80 15.61
N ARG A 215 -14.46 15.89 15.97
CA ARG A 215 -13.51 16.75 15.26
C ARG A 215 -13.28 16.29 13.82
N LEU A 216 -13.14 14.98 13.60
CA LEU A 216 -13.02 14.42 12.24
C LEU A 216 -14.25 14.75 11.40
N ARG A 217 -15.46 14.58 11.94
CA ARG A 217 -16.71 14.93 11.24
C ARG A 217 -16.79 16.42 10.87
N ALA A 218 -16.35 17.31 11.77
CA ALA A 218 -16.32 18.74 11.48
C ALA A 218 -15.34 19.06 10.35
N LEU A 219 -14.14 18.47 10.38
CA LEU A 219 -13.13 18.63 9.34
C LEU A 219 -13.61 18.07 7.99
N THR A 220 -14.28 16.91 7.97
CA THR A 220 -14.81 16.35 6.71
C THR A 220 -15.87 17.25 6.10
N LEU A 221 -16.76 17.81 6.93
CA LEU A 221 -17.81 18.71 6.47
C LEU A 221 -17.23 20.03 5.93
N GLU A 222 -16.22 20.58 6.58
CA GLU A 222 -15.50 21.77 6.10
C GLU A 222 -14.83 21.50 4.74
N LYS A 223 -14.21 20.33 4.56
CA LYS A 223 -13.60 19.93 3.28
C LYS A 223 -14.64 19.76 2.18
N GLU A 224 -15.78 19.15 2.48
CA GLU A 224 -16.88 19.01 1.53
C GLU A 224 -17.41 20.38 1.09
N GLN A 225 -17.60 21.31 2.03
CA GLN A 225 -18.02 22.68 1.72
C GLN A 225 -17.01 23.40 0.82
N ALA A 226 -15.72 23.34 1.16
CA ALA A 226 -14.66 23.95 0.34
C ALA A 226 -14.62 23.37 -1.09
N LEU A 227 -14.86 22.08 -1.25
CA LEU A 227 -14.93 21.45 -2.57
C LEU A 227 -16.16 21.91 -3.37
N VAL A 228 -17.31 22.10 -2.71
CA VAL A 228 -18.52 22.63 -3.36
C VAL A 228 -18.31 24.07 -3.79
N GLU A 229 -17.72 24.91 -2.94
CA GLU A 229 -17.37 26.30 -3.29
C GLU A 229 -16.40 26.37 -4.48
N LEU A 230 -15.34 25.57 -4.46
CA LEU A 230 -14.38 25.52 -5.57
C LEU A 230 -15.01 25.04 -6.88
N ARG A 231 -15.93 24.07 -6.80
CA ARG A 231 -16.68 23.62 -7.98
C ARG A 231 -17.63 24.71 -8.48
N GLY A 232 -18.26 25.46 -7.58
CA GLY A 232 -19.11 26.61 -7.92
C GLY A 232 -18.34 27.68 -8.66
N THR A 233 -17.22 28.14 -8.10
CA THR A 233 -16.37 29.16 -8.75
C THR A 233 -15.83 28.67 -10.08
N HIS A 234 -15.42 27.41 -10.19
CA HIS A 234 -14.98 26.84 -11.46
C HIS A 234 -16.10 26.81 -12.50
N ALA A 235 -17.33 26.46 -12.11
CA ALA A 235 -18.48 26.46 -13.01
C ALA A 235 -18.81 27.88 -13.51
N GLU A 236 -18.79 28.88 -12.63
CA GLU A 236 -18.98 30.29 -12.98
C GLU A 236 -17.90 30.77 -13.95
N HIS A 237 -16.62 30.46 -13.69
CA HIS A 237 -15.52 30.79 -14.60
C HIS A 237 -15.68 30.15 -15.98
N LEU A 238 -16.13 28.89 -16.05
CA LEU A 238 -16.39 28.22 -17.33
C LEU A 238 -17.53 28.88 -18.09
N GLU A 239 -18.59 29.30 -17.42
CA GLU A 239 -19.71 30.01 -18.06
C GLU A 239 -19.26 31.36 -18.64
N ILE A 240 -18.46 32.13 -17.89
CA ILE A 240 -17.88 33.39 -18.36
C ILE A 240 -17.01 33.16 -19.60
N VAL A 241 -16.07 32.21 -19.53
CA VAL A 241 -15.15 31.91 -20.65
C VAL A 241 -15.93 31.43 -21.88
N GLN A 242 -16.99 30.63 -21.70
CA GLN A 242 -17.84 30.21 -22.82
C GLN A 242 -18.59 31.40 -23.43
N GLY A 243 -19.09 32.34 -22.61
CA GLY A 243 -19.69 33.59 -23.07
C GLY A 243 -18.73 34.43 -23.90
N GLU A 244 -17.55 34.74 -23.36
CA GLU A 244 -16.51 35.50 -24.06
C GLU A 244 -16.11 34.83 -25.39
N LEU A 245 -16.00 33.50 -25.40
CA LEU A 245 -15.66 32.75 -26.61
C LEU A 245 -16.77 32.82 -27.68
N LEU A 246 -18.05 32.87 -27.28
CA LEU A 246 -19.15 33.09 -28.21
C LEU A 246 -19.12 34.51 -28.77
N ASP A 247 -18.85 35.52 -27.95
CA ASP A 247 -18.76 36.92 -28.38
C ASP A 247 -17.61 37.11 -29.38
N ILE A 248 -16.42 36.60 -29.07
CA ILE A 248 -15.26 36.62 -29.98
C ILE A 248 -15.59 35.93 -31.31
N LYS A 249 -16.30 34.80 -31.29
CA LYS A 249 -16.74 34.13 -32.53
C LYS A 249 -17.69 34.98 -33.35
N GLN A 250 -18.62 35.70 -32.71
CA GLN A 250 -19.54 36.60 -33.40
C GLN A 250 -18.80 37.78 -34.02
N GLU A 251 -17.89 38.42 -33.27
CA GLU A 251 -17.06 39.52 -33.77
C GLU A 251 -16.19 39.07 -34.96
N LEU A 252 -15.55 37.90 -34.85
CA LEU A 252 -14.75 37.35 -35.94
C LEU A 252 -15.62 37.10 -37.19
N ALA A 253 -16.82 36.57 -37.04
CA ALA A 253 -17.75 36.37 -38.15
C ALA A 253 -18.19 37.69 -38.79
N GLN A 254 -18.40 38.75 -37.99
CA GLN A 254 -18.70 40.09 -38.49
C GLN A 254 -17.51 40.67 -39.27
N GLN A 255 -16.30 40.59 -38.72
CA GLN A 255 -15.09 41.03 -39.41
C GLN A 255 -14.86 40.29 -40.72
N GLN A 256 -15.12 38.97 -40.76
CA GLN A 256 -15.03 38.20 -42.00
C GLN A 256 -16.05 38.65 -43.05
N LYS A 257 -17.28 38.96 -42.65
CA LYS A 257 -18.31 39.52 -43.56
C LYS A 257 -17.88 40.88 -44.12
N VAL A 258 -17.37 41.78 -43.27
CA VAL A 258 -16.87 43.09 -43.69
C VAL A 258 -15.67 42.95 -44.61
N ASN A 259 -14.69 42.11 -44.26
CA ASN A 259 -13.53 41.83 -45.11
C ASN A 259 -13.95 41.23 -46.46
N ALA A 260 -14.93 40.33 -46.49
CA ALA A 260 -15.45 39.78 -47.74
C ALA A 260 -16.17 40.85 -48.58
N HIS A 261 -16.91 41.76 -47.94
CA HIS A 261 -17.54 42.90 -48.63
C HIS A 261 -16.50 43.83 -49.26
N LEU A 262 -15.51 44.27 -48.48
CA LEU A 262 -14.44 45.16 -48.95
C LEU A 262 -13.63 44.52 -50.08
N LYS A 263 -13.31 43.21 -50.00
CA LYS A 263 -12.66 42.49 -51.10
C LYS A 263 -13.48 42.49 -52.39
N ARG A 264 -14.81 42.37 -52.30
CA ARG A 264 -15.70 42.46 -53.47
C ARG A 264 -15.77 43.87 -54.04
N GLU A 265 -15.71 44.91 -53.20
CA GLU A 265 -15.66 46.29 -53.68
C GLU A 265 -14.32 46.61 -54.35
N LEU A 266 -13.21 46.15 -53.76
CA LEU A 266 -11.88 46.29 -54.33
C LEU A 266 -11.79 45.61 -55.69
N SER A 267 -12.32 44.39 -55.84
CA SER A 267 -12.31 43.68 -57.13
C SER A 267 -13.15 44.39 -58.19
N LYS A 268 -14.30 44.97 -57.82
CA LYS A 268 -15.11 45.81 -58.72
C LYS A 268 -14.40 47.11 -59.11
N ALA A 269 -13.67 47.73 -58.20
CA ALA A 269 -12.91 48.94 -58.50
C ALA A 269 -11.74 48.63 -59.45
N GLN A 270 -11.01 47.53 -59.24
CA GLN A 270 -9.94 47.07 -60.11
C GLN A 270 -10.43 46.70 -61.52
N SER A 271 -11.61 46.08 -61.63
CA SER A 271 -12.18 45.75 -62.94
C SER A 271 -12.66 47.00 -63.70
N ARG A 272 -13.10 48.05 -63.01
CA ARG A 272 -13.43 49.34 -63.64
C ARG A 272 -12.20 50.13 -64.08
N SER A 273 -11.15 50.16 -63.27
CA SER A 273 -9.92 50.88 -63.64
C SER A 273 -9.17 50.23 -64.80
N SER A 274 -9.31 48.91 -65.00
CA SER A 274 -8.71 48.22 -66.15
C SER A 274 -9.47 48.47 -67.46
N THR A 275 -10.78 48.74 -67.41
CA THR A 275 -11.57 49.08 -68.61
C THR A 275 -11.44 50.53 -69.06
N ASP A 276 -10.93 51.44 -68.21
CA ASP A 276 -10.73 52.86 -68.55
C ASP A 276 -9.31 53.17 -69.09
N ILE A 277 -8.41 52.18 -69.19
CA ILE A 277 -7.01 52.35 -69.62
C ILE A 277 -6.73 51.82 -71.05
N ASP A 278 -7.69 51.11 -71.67
CA ASP A 278 -7.69 50.73 -73.10
C ASP A 278 -8.51 51.72 -73.95
#